data_AF-A0A2D5ANZ9-F1
#
_entry.id   AF-A0A2D5ANZ9-F1
#
_cell.length_a   1.000
_cell.length_b   1.000
_cell.length_c   1.000
_cell.angle_alpha   90.00
_cell.angle_beta   90.00
_cell.angle_gamma   90.00
#
_symmetry.space_group_name_H-M   'P 1'
#
loop_
_entity.id
_entity.type
_entity.pdbx_description
1 polymer ?
#
loop_
_entity_poly.entity_id
_entity_poly.type
_entity_poly.pdbx_seq_one_letter_code
_entity_poly.pdbx_strand_id
1 'polypeptide(L)'
;MFHEIQKTLMRWILGISLFGIAIWSAKKGCDKLDPTYLVIGFICLVIGLIAVWESLFAAATRPFMALIESIVFPVTKFNKPLLNLKLPAYYIDEGRYDEALNEYRKIIKYYPDETGAYEKAIWLHVEIFEEPEEAMKLFNRAKKRNIALSEQSRSLVKIG
;
A
#
# COMPACT_ATOMS: atom_id res chain seq x y z
N MET A 1 -2.12 9.98 13.51
CA MET A 1 -1.04 10.74 12.82
C MET A 1 -0.45 11.83 13.71
N PHE A 2 -1.24 12.76 14.26
CA PHE A 2 -0.75 13.87 15.09
C PHE A 2 0.02 13.44 16.36
N HIS A 3 -0.46 12.41 17.07
CA HIS A 3 0.16 11.92 18.31
C HIS A 3 1.58 11.32 18.09
N GLU A 4 1.82 10.68 16.96
CA GLU A 4 3.13 10.10 16.61
C GLU A 4 4.15 11.17 16.19
N ILE A 5 3.67 12.24 15.55
CA ILE A 5 4.48 13.41 15.21
C ILE A 5 4.92 14.13 16.49
N GLN A 6 4.02 14.29 17.47
CA GLN A 6 4.33 14.91 18.76
C GLN A 6 5.40 14.13 19.53
N LYS A 7 5.29 12.79 19.63
CA LYS A 7 6.30 11.94 20.29
C LYS A 7 7.66 12.06 19.63
N THR A 8 7.69 12.08 18.30
CA THR A 8 8.93 12.24 17.54
C THR A 8 9.56 13.60 17.85
N LEU A 9 8.80 14.70 17.75
CA LEU A 9 9.30 16.04 18.04
C LEU A 9 9.83 16.20 19.47
N MET A 10 9.14 15.64 20.47
CA MET A 10 9.62 15.66 21.86
C MET A 10 10.95 14.93 22.02
N ARG A 11 11.13 13.77 21.36
CA ARG A 11 12.38 13.01 21.39
C ARG A 11 13.55 13.80 20.77
N TRP A 12 13.30 14.51 19.68
CA TRP A 12 14.31 15.36 19.03
C TRP A 12 14.67 16.59 19.86
N ILE A 13 13.70 17.28 20.46
CA ILE A 13 13.95 18.43 21.35
C ILE A 13 14.77 18.00 22.57
N LEU A 14 14.45 16.84 23.16
CA LEU A 14 15.17 16.30 24.30
C LEU A 14 16.61 15.91 23.93
N GLY A 15 16.81 15.29 22.76
CA GLY A 15 18.14 14.99 22.22
C GLY A 15 19.00 16.25 22.01
N ILE A 16 18.46 17.26 21.31
CA ILE A 16 19.16 18.53 21.04
C ILE A 16 19.52 19.26 22.35
N SER A 17 18.61 19.25 23.33
CA SER A 17 18.83 19.84 24.65
C SER A 17 19.97 19.13 25.41
N LEU A 18 19.99 17.80 25.43
CA LEU A 18 21.07 17.02 26.07
C LEU A 18 22.43 17.24 25.40
N PHE A 19 22.47 17.33 24.07
CA PHE A 19 23.70 17.66 23.34
C PHE A 19 24.19 19.08 23.65
N GLY A 20 23.27 20.05 23.78
CA GLY A 20 23.62 21.41 24.20
C GLY A 20 24.22 21.45 25.62
N ILE A 21 23.66 20.70 26.56
CA ILE A 21 24.16 20.57 27.93
C ILE A 21 25.53 19.87 27.95
N ALA A 22 25.73 18.86 27.10
CA ALA A 22 27.00 18.15 26.99
C ALA A 22 28.12 19.08 26.49
N ILE A 23 27.87 19.87 25.44
CA ILE A 23 28.85 20.83 24.89
C ILE A 23 29.17 21.93 25.91
N TRP A 24 28.14 22.46 26.59
CA TRP A 24 28.34 23.48 27.63
C TRP A 24 29.15 22.95 28.82
N SER A 25 28.85 21.72 29.26
CA SER A 25 29.59 21.07 30.35
C SER A 25 31.03 20.74 29.96
N ALA A 26 31.27 20.34 28.71
CA ALA A 26 32.60 20.09 28.18
C ALA A 26 33.43 21.38 28.10
N LYS A 27 32.84 22.49 27.65
CA LYS A 27 33.53 23.79 27.60
C LYS A 27 33.93 24.26 29.01
N LYS A 28 33.00 24.19 29.96
CA LYS A 28 33.24 24.61 31.35
C LYS A 28 34.20 23.68 32.10
N GLY A 29 34.18 22.38 31.81
CA GLY A 29 35.14 21.40 32.33
C GLY A 29 36.55 21.61 31.79
N CYS A 30 36.68 22.00 30.51
CA CYS A 30 37.97 22.33 29.91
C CYS A 30 38.59 23.61 30.48
N ASP A 31 37.76 24.62 30.77
CA ASP A 31 38.22 25.91 31.34
C ASP A 31 38.65 25.80 32.81
N LYS A 32 38.04 24.90 33.59
CA LYS A 32 38.33 24.73 35.03
C LYS A 32 39.22 23.54 35.37
N LEU A 33 39.57 22.70 34.39
CA LEU A 33 40.29 21.43 34.59
C LEU A 33 39.63 20.50 35.63
N ASP A 34 38.33 20.64 35.86
CA ASP A 34 37.57 19.84 36.83
C ASP A 34 37.03 18.55 36.17
N PRO A 35 37.52 17.35 36.57
CA PRO A 35 37.19 16.08 35.90
C PRO A 35 35.72 15.66 36.04
N THR A 36 35.01 16.17 37.05
CA THR A 36 33.60 15.86 37.31
C THR A 36 32.67 16.37 36.20
N TYR A 37 32.92 17.57 35.66
CA TYR A 37 32.12 18.15 34.58
C TYR A 37 32.34 17.46 33.24
N LEU A 38 33.54 16.91 33.01
CA LEU A 38 33.85 16.11 31.83
C LEU A 38 33.12 14.77 31.83
N VAL A 39 33.06 14.11 32.99
CA VAL A 39 32.34 12.83 33.16
C VAL A 39 30.83 13.02 32.93
N ILE A 40 30.25 14.09 33.50
CA ILE A 40 28.83 14.43 33.29
C ILE A 40 28.54 14.74 31.81
N GLY A 41 29.42 15.49 31.15
CA GLY A 41 29.30 15.78 29.71
C GLY A 41 29.32 14.51 28.86
N PHE A 42 30.21 13.57 29.18
CA PHE A 42 30.30 12.29 28.47
C PHE A 42 29.05 11.43 28.66
N ILE A 43 28.53 11.33 29.88
CA ILE A 43 27.30 10.57 30.17
C ILE A 43 26.10 11.17 29.42
N CYS A 44 25.95 12.50 29.42
CA CYS A 44 24.90 13.19 28.67
C CYS A 44 25.01 12.98 27.16
N LEU A 45 26.23 12.92 26.61
CA LEU A 45 26.47 12.63 25.19
C LEU A 45 25.98 11.21 24.85
N VAL A 46 26.38 10.21 25.64
CA VAL A 46 25.98 8.81 25.41
C VAL A 46 24.46 8.64 25.48
N ILE A 47 23.80 9.25 26.47
CA ILE A 47 22.33 9.22 26.59
C ILE A 47 21.66 9.93 25.41
N GLY A 48 22.18 11.09 24.99
CA GLY A 48 21.70 11.81 23.82
C GLY A 48 21.82 10.98 22.53
N LEU A 49 22.91 10.23 22.39
CA LEU A 49 23.16 9.37 21.23
C LEU A 49 22.19 8.18 21.20
N ILE A 50 21.96 7.53 22.34
CA ILE A 50 20.97 6.44 22.48
C ILE A 50 19.55 6.93 22.16
N ALA A 51 19.16 8.10 22.67
CA ALA A 51 17.83 8.67 22.44
C ALA A 51 17.57 9.03 20.96
N VAL A 52 18.61 9.39 20.21
CA VAL A 52 18.52 9.76 18.79
C VAL A 52 18.72 8.55 17.87
N TRP A 53 19.34 7.46 18.33
CA TRP A 53 19.73 6.30 17.51
C TRP A 53 18.57 5.67 16.72
N GLU A 54 17.41 5.45 17.35
CA GLU A 54 16.23 4.91 16.65
C GLU A 54 15.70 5.85 15.56
N SER A 55 15.71 7.17 15.82
CA SER A 55 15.30 8.17 14.85
C SER A 55 16.28 8.22 13.67
N LEU A 56 17.58 8.14 13.95
CA LEU A 56 18.64 8.19 12.97
C LEU A 56 18.60 6.96 12.07
N PHE A 57 18.40 5.77 12.64
CA PHE A 57 18.27 4.53 11.87
C PHE A 57 17.01 4.54 11.00
N ALA A 58 15.87 5.02 11.52
CA ALA A 58 14.65 5.17 10.73
C ALA A 58 14.81 6.21 9.60
N ALA A 59 15.51 7.31 9.84
CA ALA A 59 15.78 8.33 8.83
C ALA A 59 16.76 7.84 7.75
N ALA A 60 17.76 7.02 8.11
CA ALA A 60 18.74 6.47 7.18
C ALA A 60 18.18 5.30 6.35
N THR A 61 17.35 4.44 6.95
CA THR A 61 16.78 3.29 6.26
C THR A 61 15.65 3.66 5.32
N ARG A 62 14.88 4.73 5.55
CA ARG A 62 13.81 5.19 4.64
C ARG A 62 14.27 5.46 3.19
N PRO A 63 15.27 6.32 2.92
CA PRO A 63 15.74 6.55 1.56
C PRO A 63 16.43 5.31 0.97
N PHE A 64 17.10 4.51 1.79
CA PHE A 64 17.71 3.25 1.37
C PHE A 64 16.65 2.21 0.94
N MET A 65 15.58 2.05 1.71
CA MET A 65 14.44 1.20 1.35
C MET A 65 13.76 1.72 0.09
N ALA A 66 13.58 3.04 -0.06
CA ALA A 66 13.03 3.62 -1.29
C ALA A 66 13.94 3.40 -2.52
N LEU A 67 15.25 3.42 -2.34
CA LEU A 67 16.21 3.09 -3.40
C LEU A 67 16.22 1.60 -3.73
N ILE A 68 16.17 0.73 -2.72
CA ILE A 68 16.01 -0.71 -2.92
C ILE A 68 14.70 -1.00 -3.63
N GLU A 69 13.60 -0.38 -3.23
CA GLU A 69 12.32 -0.49 -3.92
C GLU A 69 12.47 -0.02 -5.38
N SER A 70 13.10 1.13 -5.62
CA SER A 70 13.33 1.63 -6.99
C SER A 70 14.16 0.68 -7.87
N ILE A 71 15.22 0.09 -7.30
CA ILE A 71 16.20 -0.74 -8.04
C ILE A 71 15.74 -2.21 -8.14
N VAL A 72 15.17 -2.76 -7.08
CA VAL A 72 14.80 -4.18 -6.96
C VAL A 72 13.34 -4.42 -7.32
N PHE A 73 12.44 -3.46 -7.09
CA PHE A 73 10.99 -3.62 -7.29
C PHE A 73 10.35 -2.33 -7.84
N PRO A 74 10.49 -1.99 -9.13
CA PRO A 74 9.94 -0.77 -9.72
C PRO A 74 8.40 -0.82 -9.70
N VAL A 75 7.79 -0.44 -8.57
CA VAL A 75 6.37 -0.61 -8.25
C VAL A 75 5.95 -2.08 -8.26
N THR A 76 5.32 -2.54 -7.18
CA THR A 76 4.51 -3.77 -7.13
C THR A 76 3.31 -3.69 -8.07
N LYS A 77 3.57 -3.67 -9.38
CA LYS A 77 2.65 -3.86 -10.51
C LYS A 77 2.98 -5.14 -11.29
N PHE A 78 3.91 -5.96 -10.79
CA PHE A 78 4.22 -7.29 -11.33
C PHE A 78 3.60 -8.40 -10.49
N ASN A 79 2.28 -8.38 -10.43
CA ASN A 79 1.57 -9.61 -10.72
C ASN A 79 0.40 -9.19 -11.60
N LYS A 80 0.46 -9.47 -12.91
CA LYS A 80 -0.81 -9.69 -13.61
C LYS A 80 -1.53 -10.73 -12.74
N PRO A 81 -2.67 -10.42 -12.10
CA PRO A 81 -3.31 -11.36 -11.20
C PRO A 81 -3.46 -12.65 -11.99
N LEU A 82 -3.11 -13.80 -11.43
CA LEU A 82 -3.22 -15.05 -12.18
C LEU A 82 -4.66 -15.14 -12.70
N LEU A 83 -4.83 -15.41 -14.00
CA LEU A 83 -6.15 -15.64 -14.58
C LEU A 83 -6.76 -16.84 -13.86
N ASN A 84 -7.63 -16.57 -12.89
CA ASN A 84 -8.24 -17.57 -12.04
C ASN A 84 -9.73 -17.30 -11.94
N LEU A 85 -10.50 -18.02 -12.76
CA LEU A 85 -11.97 -17.97 -12.74
C LEU A 85 -12.57 -18.75 -11.56
N LYS A 86 -11.79 -19.57 -10.85
CA LYS A 86 -12.29 -20.37 -9.73
C LYS A 86 -12.60 -19.53 -8.50
N LEU A 87 -11.81 -18.50 -8.24
CA LEU A 87 -12.03 -17.59 -7.10
C LEU A 87 -13.37 -16.84 -7.21
N PRO A 88 -13.67 -16.12 -8.31
CA PRO A 88 -14.97 -15.47 -8.43
C PRO A 88 -16.12 -16.47 -8.53
N ALA A 89 -15.91 -17.67 -9.09
CA ALA A 89 -16.93 -18.72 -9.05
C ALA A 89 -17.25 -19.17 -7.62
N TYR A 90 -16.22 -19.37 -6.78
CA TYR A 90 -16.39 -19.66 -5.37
C TYR A 90 -17.17 -18.56 -4.63
N TYR A 91 -16.92 -17.29 -4.95
CA TYR A 91 -17.73 -16.19 -4.39
C TYR A 91 -19.19 -16.21 -4.85
N ILE A 92 -19.49 -16.64 -6.08
CA ILE A 92 -20.87 -16.88 -6.51
C ILE A 92 -21.51 -17.98 -5.66
N ASP A 93 -20.80 -19.10 -5.45
CA ASP A 93 -21.31 -20.24 -4.68
C ASP A 93 -21.60 -19.87 -3.22
N GLU A 94 -20.81 -18.96 -2.65
CA GLU A 94 -20.98 -18.39 -1.31
C GLU A 94 -22.01 -17.23 -1.25
N GLY A 95 -22.63 -16.87 -2.37
CA GLY A 95 -23.59 -15.76 -2.48
C GLY A 95 -22.97 -14.35 -2.37
N ARG A 96 -21.65 -14.23 -2.44
CA ARG A 96 -20.87 -12.99 -2.35
C ARG A 96 -20.73 -12.35 -3.74
N TYR A 97 -21.85 -11.94 -4.32
CA TYR A 97 -21.93 -11.50 -5.73
C TYR A 97 -21.13 -10.22 -6.04
N ASP A 98 -21.10 -9.24 -5.13
CA ASP A 98 -20.31 -8.01 -5.32
C ASP A 98 -18.81 -8.29 -5.44
N GLU A 99 -18.32 -9.22 -4.61
CA GLU A 99 -16.91 -9.61 -4.61
C GLU A 99 -16.56 -10.42 -5.85
N ALA A 100 -17.46 -11.32 -6.27
CA ALA A 100 -17.34 -12.03 -7.54
C ALA A 100 -17.24 -11.06 -8.72
N LEU A 101 -18.13 -10.06 -8.79
CA LEU A 101 -18.13 -9.06 -9.85
C LEU A 101 -16.84 -8.23 -9.84
N ASN A 102 -16.35 -7.84 -8.67
CA ASN A 102 -15.10 -7.11 -8.53
C ASN A 102 -13.90 -7.92 -9.05
N GLU A 103 -13.84 -9.22 -8.75
CA GLU A 103 -12.80 -10.11 -9.27
C GLU A 103 -12.92 -10.28 -10.80
N TYR A 104 -14.12 -10.46 -11.36
CA TYR A 104 -14.30 -10.49 -12.82
C TYR A 104 -13.88 -9.17 -13.48
N ARG A 105 -14.17 -8.01 -12.86
CA ARG A 105 -13.72 -6.70 -13.35
C ARG A 105 -12.19 -6.58 -13.39
N LYS A 106 -11.49 -7.13 -12.38
CA LYS A 106 -10.03 -7.23 -12.39
C LYS A 106 -9.57 -8.12 -13.55
N ILE A 107 -10.17 -9.31 -13.72
CA ILE A 107 -9.82 -10.22 -14.81
C ILE A 107 -9.99 -9.53 -16.16
N ILE A 108 -11.12 -8.88 -16.43
CA ILE A 108 -11.38 -8.13 -17.69
C ILE A 108 -10.37 -6.99 -17.91
N LYS A 109 -9.86 -6.38 -16.83
CA LYS A 109 -8.85 -5.32 -16.91
C LYS A 109 -7.48 -5.85 -17.32
N TYR A 110 -7.06 -7.00 -16.80
CA TYR A 110 -5.73 -7.57 -17.04
C TYR A 110 -5.68 -8.59 -18.19
N TYR A 111 -6.80 -9.27 -18.45
CA TYR A 111 -7.02 -10.25 -19.52
C TYR A 111 -8.26 -9.84 -20.31
N PRO A 112 -8.13 -8.82 -21.19
CA PRO A 112 -9.27 -8.29 -21.93
C PRO A 112 -9.86 -9.26 -22.94
N ASP A 113 -9.17 -10.37 -23.26
CA ASP A 113 -9.62 -11.38 -24.22
C ASP A 113 -10.31 -12.58 -23.54
N GLU A 114 -10.42 -12.55 -22.21
CA GLU A 114 -11.03 -13.62 -21.43
C GLU A 114 -12.55 -13.61 -21.57
N THR A 115 -13.06 -14.49 -22.41
CA THR A 115 -14.50 -14.59 -22.73
C THR A 115 -15.32 -14.93 -21.49
N GLY A 116 -14.86 -15.89 -20.68
CA GLY A 116 -15.61 -16.37 -19.52
C GLY A 116 -15.85 -15.28 -18.48
N ALA A 117 -14.90 -14.35 -18.31
CA ALA A 117 -15.04 -13.23 -17.38
C ALA A 117 -16.12 -12.23 -17.84
N TYR A 118 -16.21 -11.96 -19.14
CA TYR A 118 -17.28 -11.11 -19.68
C TYR A 118 -18.65 -11.75 -19.54
N GLU A 119 -18.79 -13.03 -19.88
CA GLU A 119 -20.07 -13.73 -19.80
C GLU A 119 -20.61 -13.81 -18.37
N LYS A 120 -19.74 -14.14 -17.41
CA LYS A 120 -20.12 -14.20 -15.99
C LYS A 120 -20.45 -12.82 -15.41
N ALA A 121 -19.71 -11.78 -15.80
CA ALA A 121 -20.03 -10.41 -15.38
C ALA A 121 -21.36 -9.91 -15.97
N ILE A 122 -21.63 -10.22 -17.25
CA ILE A 122 -22.92 -9.90 -17.90
C ILE A 122 -24.07 -10.62 -17.21
N TRP A 123 -23.91 -11.92 -16.94
CA TRP A 123 -24.91 -12.70 -16.22
C TRP A 123 -25.18 -12.15 -14.81
N LEU A 124 -24.13 -11.80 -14.05
CA LEU A 124 -24.29 -11.18 -12.72
C LEU A 124 -25.09 -9.88 -12.80
N HIS A 125 -24.78 -9.00 -13.76
CA HIS A 125 -25.51 -7.73 -13.91
C HIS A 125 -26.99 -7.93 -14.27
N VAL A 126 -27.33 -8.90 -15.13
CA VAL A 126 -28.73 -9.14 -15.53
C VAL A 126 -29.53 -9.87 -14.44
N GLU A 127 -29.01 -10.98 -13.93
CA GLU A 127 -29.78 -11.92 -13.11
C GLU A 127 -29.71 -11.63 -11.61
N ILE A 128 -28.63 -11.00 -11.14
CA ILE A 128 -28.43 -10.75 -9.70
C ILE A 128 -28.65 -9.29 -9.35
N PHE A 129 -28.04 -8.39 -10.12
CA PHE A 129 -28.11 -6.95 -9.84
C PHE A 129 -29.29 -6.25 -10.53
N GLU A 130 -29.95 -6.92 -11.49
CA GLU A 130 -31.04 -6.34 -12.30
C GLU A 130 -30.64 -5.03 -13.00
N GLU A 131 -29.37 -4.95 -13.44
CA GLU A 131 -28.73 -3.82 -14.13
C GLU A 131 -28.45 -4.15 -15.61
N PRO A 132 -29.49 -4.27 -16.48
CA PRO A 132 -29.30 -4.63 -17.88
C PRO A 132 -28.51 -3.58 -18.68
N GLU A 133 -28.54 -2.31 -18.25
CA GLU A 133 -27.77 -1.25 -18.89
C GLU A 133 -26.25 -1.47 -18.78
N GLU A 134 -25.76 -1.87 -17.61
CA GLU A 134 -24.34 -2.16 -17.39
C GLU A 134 -23.91 -3.44 -18.11
N ALA A 135 -24.78 -4.45 -18.12
CA ALA A 135 -24.59 -5.66 -18.91
C ALA A 135 -24.44 -5.35 -20.41
N MET A 136 -25.29 -4.47 -20.96
CA MET A 136 -25.23 -4.02 -22.34
C MET A 136 -23.93 -3.25 -22.64
N LYS A 137 -23.47 -2.40 -21.72
CA LYS A 137 -22.17 -1.70 -21.85
C LYS A 137 -21.01 -2.71 -21.91
N LEU A 138 -21.00 -3.72 -21.06
CA LEU A 138 -20.00 -4.79 -21.06
C LEU A 138 -20.04 -5.62 -22.35
N PHE A 139 -21.23 -5.98 -22.82
CA PHE A 139 -21.44 -6.71 -24.07
C PHE A 139 -20.91 -5.92 -25.27
N ASN A 140 -21.24 -4.63 -25.38
CA ASN A 140 -20.75 -3.76 -26.45
C ASN A 140 -19.23 -3.58 -26.40
N ARG A 141 -18.65 -3.49 -25.20
CA ARG A 141 -17.21 -3.43 -25.00
C ARG A 141 -16.51 -4.72 -25.48
N ALA A 142 -17.09 -5.88 -25.18
CA ALA A 142 -16.58 -7.17 -25.62
C ALA A 142 -16.65 -7.32 -27.15
N LYS A 143 -17.79 -6.96 -27.75
CA LYS A 143 -17.98 -6.95 -29.20
C LYS A 143 -16.99 -6.03 -29.92
N LYS A 144 -16.73 -4.83 -29.39
CA LYS A 144 -15.74 -3.89 -29.93
C LYS A 144 -14.32 -4.45 -29.92
N ARG A 145 -14.03 -5.37 -28.99
CA ARG A 145 -12.74 -6.07 -28.86
C ARG A 145 -12.69 -7.38 -29.66
N ASN A 146 -13.72 -7.70 -30.44
CA ASN A 146 -13.86 -8.96 -31.17
C ASN A 146 -13.83 -10.21 -30.29
N ILE A 147 -14.32 -10.10 -29.04
CA ILE A 147 -14.46 -11.25 -28.13
C ILE A 147 -15.67 -12.07 -28.57
N ALA A 148 -15.47 -13.37 -28.75
CA ALA A 148 -16.52 -14.31 -29.15
C ALA A 148 -17.39 -14.70 -27.95
N LEU A 149 -18.44 -13.91 -27.69
CA LEU A 149 -19.42 -14.22 -26.64
C LEU A 149 -20.44 -15.27 -27.11
N SER A 150 -20.91 -16.13 -26.20
CA SER A 150 -21.96 -17.13 -26.46
C SER A 150 -23.32 -16.51 -26.78
N GLU A 151 -24.16 -17.27 -27.48
CA GLU A 151 -25.55 -16.87 -27.77
C GLU A 151 -26.37 -16.63 -26.49
N GLN A 152 -26.07 -17.33 -25.39
CA GLN A 152 -26.71 -17.12 -24.10
C GLN A 152 -26.49 -15.69 -23.58
N SER A 153 -25.25 -15.19 -23.60
CA SER A 153 -24.96 -13.82 -23.17
C SER A 153 -25.70 -12.78 -24.02
N ARG A 154 -25.88 -13.07 -25.32
CA ARG A 154 -26.62 -12.21 -26.25
C ARG A 154 -28.11 -12.23 -25.97
N SER A 155 -28.69 -13.37 -25.56
CA SER A 155 -30.10 -13.42 -25.18
C SER A 155 -30.35 -12.70 -23.86
N LEU A 156 -29.48 -12.85 -22.85
CA LEU A 156 -29.62 -12.19 -21.55
C LEU A 156 -29.74 -10.67 -21.68
N VAL A 157 -28.88 -10.08 -22.50
CA VAL A 157 -28.82 -8.62 -22.73
C VAL A 157 -29.97 -8.10 -23.61
N LYS A 158 -30.74 -8.99 -24.26
CA LYS A 158 -31.95 -8.63 -25.03
C LYS A 158 -33.22 -8.71 -24.21
N ILE A 159 -33.20 -9.46 -23.09
CA ILE A 159 -34.38 -9.73 -22.27
C ILE A 159 -34.55 -8.66 -21.18
N GLY A 160 -33.45 -8.12 -20.65
CA GLY A 160 -33.46 -6.93 -19.78
C GLY A 160 -33.45 -5.63 -20.57
#